data_AF-A0A2P6RFM1-F1
#
_entry.id   AF-A0A2P6RFM1-F1
#
_cell.length_a   1.000
_cell.length_b   1.000
_cell.length_c   1.000
_cell.angle_alpha   90.00
_cell.angle_beta   90.00
_cell.angle_gamma   90.00
#
_symmetry.space_group_name_H-M   'P 1'
#
loop_
_entity.id
_entity.type
_entity.pdbx_description
1 polymer ?
#
loop_
_entity_poly.entity_id
_entity_poly.type
_entity_poly.pdbx_seq_one_letter_code
_entity_poly.pdbx_strand_id
1 'polypeptide(L)' 'MGKMLVYKSGAVKFKLGDALYDVSPGSDCIFSQDVAAINTAARKCCVLGELGQRVVITPDVDSLLDATIELD' A
#
# COMPACT_ATOMS: atom_id res chain seq x y z
N MET A 1 -0.68 0.61 13.02
CA MET A 1 -0.29 -0.04 11.74
C MET A 1 -1.39 -1.01 11.34
N GLY A 2 -1.67 -1.15 10.05
CA GLY A 2 -2.70 -2.07 9.52
C GLY A 2 -2.19 -3.50 9.31
N LYS A 3 -3.03 -4.36 8.71
CA LYS A 3 -2.70 -5.75 8.36
C LYS A 3 -2.87 -5.98 6.86
N MET A 4 -1.90 -6.66 6.24
CA MET A 4 -2.07 -7.21 4.89
C MET A 4 -2.75 -8.58 4.98
N LEU A 5 -3.80 -8.79 4.19
CA LEU A 5 -4.59 -10.02 4.15
C LEU A 5 -4.41 -10.68 2.78
N VAL A 6 -3.87 -11.90 2.76
CA VAL A 6 -3.74 -12.71 1.53
C VAL A 6 -4.77 -13.82 1.60
N TYR A 7 -5.72 -13.80 0.66
CA TYR A 7 -6.80 -14.78 0.61
C TYR A 7 -6.38 -16.03 -0.15
N LYS A 8 -7.07 -17.16 0.09
CA LYS A 8 -6.84 -18.41 -0.64
C LYS A 8 -7.00 -18.26 -2.17
N SER A 9 -7.82 -17.31 -2.61
CA SER A 9 -8.00 -16.96 -4.03
C SER A 9 -6.79 -16.24 -4.65
N GLY A 10 -5.82 -15.83 -3.85
CA GLY A 10 -4.70 -14.98 -4.27
C GLY A 10 -5.00 -13.47 -4.21
N ALA A 11 -6.26 -13.08 -3.97
CA ALA A 11 -6.60 -11.67 -3.73
C ALA A 11 -5.86 -11.15 -2.48
N VAL A 12 -5.44 -9.89 -2.54
CA VAL A 12 -4.79 -9.20 -1.43
C VAL A 12 -5.64 -8.00 -1.03
N LYS A 13 -5.90 -7.84 0.27
CA LYS A 13 -6.50 -6.64 0.83
C LYS A 13 -5.64 -6.07 1.95
N PHE A 14 -5.80 -4.78 2.23
CA PHE A 14 -5.20 -4.14 3.39
C PHE A 14 -6.29 -3.72 4.36
N LYS A 15 -6.13 -4.06 5.64
CA LYS A 15 -7.07 -3.71 6.71
C LYS A 15 -6.47 -2.65 7.62
N LEU A 16 -7.14 -1.52 7.75
CA LEU A 16 -6.76 -0.44 8.68
C LEU A 16 -7.95 -0.11 9.60
N GLY A 17 -7.83 -0.46 10.89
CA GLY A 17 -9.01 -0.47 11.77
C GLY A 17 -10.01 -1.50 11.26
N ASP A 18 -11.26 -1.08 11.05
CA ASP A 18 -12.32 -1.92 10.47
C ASP A 18 -12.48 -1.75 8.95
N ALA A 19 -11.84 -0.75 8.36
CA ALA A 19 -11.89 -0.51 6.92
C ALA A 19 -11.01 -1.48 6.13
N LEU A 20 -11.55 -1.98 5.02
CA LEU A 20 -10.86 -2.79 4.03
C LEU A 20 -10.51 -1.96 2.79
N TYR A 21 -9.38 -2.30 2.20
CA TYR A 21 -8.83 -1.65 1.01
C TYR A 21 -8.39 -2.73 0.02
N ASP A 22 -8.62 -2.48 -1.26
CA ASP A 22 -8.07 -3.30 -2.33
C ASP A 22 -6.60 -2.98 -2.54
N VAL A 23 -5.83 -4.02 -2.85
CA VAL A 23 -4.40 -3.95 -3.07
C VAL A 23 -4.12 -4.45 -4.48
N SER A 24 -3.59 -3.57 -5.33
CA SER A 24 -3.26 -3.87 -6.72
C SER A 24 -1.80 -3.54 -7.03
N PRO A 25 -1.18 -4.21 -8.03
CA PRO A 25 0.11 -3.80 -8.55
C PRO A 25 0.07 -2.34 -9.03
N GLY A 26 1.08 -1.57 -8.64
CA GLY A 26 1.28 -0.23 -9.20
C GLY A 26 1.91 -0.28 -10.58
N SER A 27 2.17 0.91 -11.14
CA SER A 27 2.89 1.01 -12.40
C SER A 27 4.31 0.42 -12.32
N ASP A 28 4.75 -0.19 -13.41
CA ASP A 28 6.09 -0.75 -13.53
C ASP A 28 7.17 0.31 -13.31
N CYS A 29 8.28 -0.11 -12.69
CA CYS A 29 9.50 0.69 -12.61
C CYS A 29 10.26 0.59 -13.93
N ILE A 30 9.99 1.50 -14.88
CA ILE A 30 10.66 1.51 -16.20
C ILE A 30 12.06 2.15 -16.19
N PHE A 31 12.50 2.64 -15.03
CA PHE A 31 13.82 3.22 -14.80
C PHE A 31 14.29 2.93 -13.38
N SER A 32 15.60 2.90 -13.18
CA SER A 32 16.18 2.64 -11.86
C SER A 32 15.86 3.76 -10.88
N GLN A 33 15.40 3.38 -9.69
CA GLN A 33 14.94 4.29 -8.65
C GLN A 33 15.46 3.82 -7.31
N ASP A 34 16.38 4.55 -6.70
CA ASP A 34 16.94 4.20 -5.40
C ASP A 34 16.26 4.94 -4.25
N VAL A 35 16.09 4.23 -3.13
CA VAL A 35 15.69 4.82 -1.85
C VAL A 35 16.95 5.17 -1.05
N ALA A 36 17.04 6.40 -0.54
CA ALA A 36 18.11 6.83 0.33
C ALA A 36 17.59 7.30 1.69
N ALA A 37 18.27 6.90 2.76
CA ALA A 37 18.08 7.46 4.10
C ALA A 37 19.00 8.66 4.30
N ILE A 38 18.41 9.81 4.64
CA ILE A 38 19.14 11.06 4.91
C ILE A 38 18.93 11.44 6.37
N ASN A 39 20.00 11.40 7.15
CA ASN A 39 20.03 11.89 8.53
C ASN A 39 20.83 13.19 8.57
N THR A 40 20.12 14.32 8.71
CA THR A 40 20.72 15.66 8.69
C THR A 40 21.48 15.99 9.98
N ALA A 41 21.03 15.50 11.13
CA ALA A 41 21.70 15.72 12.42
C ALA A 41 23.08 15.05 12.47
N ALA A 42 23.17 13.79 12.00
CA ALA A 42 24.42 13.04 11.91
C ALA A 42 25.21 13.35 10.63
N ARG A 43 24.67 14.15 9.70
CA ARG A 43 25.22 14.43 8.36
C ARG A 43 25.56 13.16 7.58
N LYS A 44 24.67 12.17 7.62
CA LYS A 44 24.83 10.88 6.92
C LYS A 44 23.78 10.74 5.82
N CYS A 45 24.21 10.27 4.67
CA CYS A 45 23.37 9.84 3.56
C CYS A 45 23.74 8.39 3.20
N CYS A 46 22.76 7.52 3.06
CA CYS A 46 22.98 6.11 2.75
C CYS A 46 21.93 5.62 1.75
N VAL A 47 22.38 5.07 0.62
CA VAL A 47 21.51 4.39 -0.35
C VAL A 47 21.10 3.04 0.24
N LEU A 48 19.80 2.81 0.36
CA LEU A 48 19.21 1.59 0.91
C LEU A 48 19.03 0.52 -0.17
N GLY A 49 18.87 0.95 -1.43
CA GLY A 49 18.75 0.07 -2.59
C GLY A 49 17.64 0.51 -3.54
N GLU A 50 17.49 -0.28 -4.60
CA GLU A 50 16.55 -0.03 -5.69
C GLU A 50 15.10 -0.38 -5.32
N LEU A 51 14.15 0.42 -5.82
CA LEU A 51 12.72 0.19 -5.78
C LEU A 51 12.31 -0.75 -6.92
N GLY A 52 12.11 -2.03 -6.61
CA GLY A 52 11.74 -3.03 -7.62
C GLY A 52 10.26 -3.04 -8.03
N GLN A 53 9.33 -2.74 -7.12
CA GLN A 53 7.89 -2.87 -7.38
C GLN A 53 7.09 -1.81 -6.61
N ARG A 54 5.89 -1.51 -7.13
CA ARG A 54 4.91 -0.63 -6.48
C ARG A 54 3.61 -1.37 -6.22
N VAL A 55 2.90 -0.91 -5.21
CA VAL A 55 1.57 -1.37 -4.86
C VAL A 55 0.69 -0.14 -4.66
N VAL A 56 -0.54 -0.22 -5.15
CA VAL A 56 -1.57 0.81 -4.98
C VAL A 56 -2.62 0.25 -4.02
N ILE A 57 -2.96 1.04 -3.01
CA ILE A 57 -4.00 0.71 -2.04
C ILE A 57 -5.17 1.67 -2.27
N THR A 58 -6.32 1.14 -2.64
CA THR A 58 -7.54 1.93 -2.88
C THR A 58 -8.64 1.52 -1.90
N PRO A 59 -9.47 2.46 -1.42
CA PRO A 59 -10.65 2.10 -0.64
C PRO A 59 -11.53 1.11 -1.41
N ASP A 60 -12.08 0.12 -0.70
CA ASP A 60 -13.10 -0.78 -1.24
C ASP A 60 -14.42 0.00 -1.36
N VAL A 61 -14.64 0.64 -2.50
CA VAL A 61 -15.75 1.58 -2.70
C VAL A 61 -17.09 0.86 -2.63
N ASP A 62 -17.17 -0.37 -3.14
CA ASP A 62 -18.38 -1.19 -3.11
C ASP A 62 -18.81 -1.43 -1.65
N SER A 63 -17.88 -1.90 -0.80
CA SER A 63 -18.17 -2.13 0.62
C SER A 63 -18.52 -0.84 1.37
N LEU A 64 -17.93 0.30 0.99
CA LEU A 64 -18.24 1.59 1.59
C LEU A 64 -19.64 2.08 1.22
N LEU A 65 -20.08 1.88 -0.02
CA LEU A 65 -21.42 2.25 -0.48
C LEU A 65 -22.50 1.36 0.15
N ASP A 66 -22.26 0.05 0.24
CA ASP A 66 -23.19 -0.89 0.88
C ASP A 66 -23.44 -0.51 2.35
N ALA A 67 -22.38 -0.17 3.08
CA ALA A 67 -22.50 0.29 4.47
C ALA A 67 -23.31 1.58 4.63
N THR A 68 -23.40 2.43 3.59
CA THR A 68 -24.26 3.62 3.62
C THR A 68 -25.72 3.31 3.34
N ILE A 69 -26.01 2.29 2.51
CA ILE A 69 -27.38 1.89 2.17
C ILE A 69 -28.04 1.15 3.34
N GLU A 70 -27.28 0.40 4.15
CA GLU A 70 -27.79 -0.29 5.36
C GLU A 70 -28.13 0.64 6.54
N LEU A 71 -27.84 1.93 6.43
CA LEU A 71 -28.13 2.93 7.47
C LEU A 71 -29.47 3.66 7.28
N ASP A 72 -30.17 3.42 6.17
CA ASP A 72 -31.52 3.92 5.85
C ASP A 72 -32.62 2.92 6.26
#